data_AF-A0A564Z159-F1
#
_entry.id   AF-A0A564Z159-F1
#
_cell.length_a   1.000
_cell.length_b   1.000
_cell.length_c   1.000
_cell.angle_alpha   90.00
_cell.angle_beta   90.00
_cell.angle_gamma   90.00
#
_symmetry.space_group_name_H-M   'P 1'
#
loop_
_entity.id
_entity.type
_entity.pdbx_description
1 polymer ?
#
loop_
_entity_poly.entity_id
_entity_poly.type
_entity_poly.pdbx_seq_one_letter_code
_entity_poly.pdbx_strand_id
1 'polypeptide(L)'
;SVDSEVLQALKILQKYNFKEAEAILKKEAGLNDNATAEEFLEFKAEATDDPHLFASAYDEVIKFIDSCTDEHKLELSGLSYPIFVQLYMRLISGGYTTEALALMSKYRIYQDDFYQQDIDSLANITETNHLFTNPIVEIFRASDFSISVASLSHSLFRRFIREKGLSIIQSIVKDQLQIEVVDGPPRTRLQLYARRGAIFGESRRDANTSAVLCGLLKDPAAELDTPDTNDGVNATQDNDQEVTPKKKKKREMTSIGNKTSKYSDSKGQLKSPPLDRIPLPTISETYLDQRRTLHREINQITRGILQSDVNPKTSALLYTICNAQPGESAVSIRRGGVGAVAFSEDMGMLAGGMGSGRIRIWALGAQSLRQMLPPEKLEELDLNDSRIKSKMLHDGDGEPQPSRDLIGHQDAVHGVAFSPDGQLVASASADGTLRLWSTIIWAGALCVWREHITPLWCVDFAPVYGHYMATGGSDRTARLYACDHAPQPLRIFSGHKSDVTSVAFHPNVNYLATGSADRAVRIFDVRSGKCCRTYTGHKVGFISCFLTN
;
A
#
# COMPACT_ATOMS: atom_id res chain seq x y z
N SER A 1 21.11 -41.92 0.36
CA SER A 1 21.19 -41.83 -1.11
C SER A 1 20.27 -40.70 -1.52
N VAL A 2 20.80 -39.61 -2.07
CA VAL A 2 19.98 -38.46 -2.49
C VAL A 2 19.10 -38.90 -3.66
N ASP A 3 17.81 -38.59 -3.60
CA ASP A 3 16.84 -38.95 -4.64
C ASP A 3 17.22 -38.34 -6.00
N SER A 4 17.01 -39.12 -7.06
CA SER A 4 17.28 -38.74 -8.47
C SER A 4 16.63 -37.41 -8.85
N GLU A 5 15.46 -37.11 -8.28
CA GLU A 5 14.67 -35.91 -8.54
C GLU A 5 15.32 -34.65 -7.98
N VAL A 6 15.94 -34.73 -6.79
CA VAL A 6 16.64 -33.62 -6.13
C VAL A 6 17.87 -33.21 -6.94
N LEU A 7 18.60 -34.18 -7.49
CA LEU A 7 19.74 -33.91 -8.38
C LEU A 7 19.32 -33.28 -9.71
N GLN A 8 18.14 -33.64 -10.21
CA GLN A 8 17.59 -33.05 -11.43
C GLN A 8 17.12 -31.61 -11.20
N ALA A 9 16.50 -31.32 -10.04
CA ALA A 9 16.15 -29.98 -9.61
C ALA A 9 17.40 -29.09 -9.45
N LEU A 10 18.48 -29.58 -8.84
CA LEU A 10 19.75 -28.84 -8.72
C LEU A 10 20.35 -28.47 -10.08
N LYS A 11 20.34 -29.39 -11.04
CA LYS A 11 20.85 -29.11 -12.40
C LYS A 11 20.03 -28.04 -13.12
N ILE A 12 18.72 -28.00 -12.90
CA ILE A 12 17.85 -26.96 -13.46
C ILE A 12 18.16 -25.61 -12.80
N LEU A 13 18.28 -25.57 -11.47
CA LEU A 13 18.61 -24.35 -10.73
C LEU A 13 19.97 -23.77 -11.14
N GLN A 14 20.98 -24.62 -11.35
CA GLN A 14 22.29 -24.23 -11.87
C GLN A 14 22.21 -23.70 -13.31
N LYS A 15 21.40 -24.34 -14.17
CA LYS A 15 21.22 -23.93 -15.57
C LYS A 15 20.59 -22.54 -15.68
N TYR A 16 19.71 -22.17 -14.75
CA TYR A 16 19.02 -20.87 -14.73
C TYR A 16 19.65 -19.86 -13.74
N ASN A 17 20.78 -20.21 -13.12
CA ASN A 17 21.58 -19.33 -12.24
C ASN A 17 20.83 -18.83 -10.99
N PHE A 18 19.91 -19.64 -10.45
CA PHE A 18 19.15 -19.33 -9.22
C PHE A 18 19.91 -19.82 -7.97
N LYS A 19 20.92 -19.05 -7.56
CA LYS A 19 21.86 -19.43 -6.49
C LYS A 19 21.20 -19.60 -5.10
N GLU A 20 20.18 -18.82 -4.79
CA GLU A 20 19.49 -18.89 -3.50
C GLU A 20 18.64 -20.15 -3.37
N ALA A 21 17.86 -20.48 -4.40
CA ALA A 21 17.05 -21.69 -4.43
C ALA A 21 17.92 -22.95 -4.46
N GLU A 22 19.09 -22.90 -5.11
CA GLU A 22 20.09 -23.97 -5.06
C GLU A 22 20.61 -24.19 -3.64
N ALA A 23 20.93 -23.11 -2.90
CA ALA A 23 21.43 -23.19 -1.54
C ALA A 23 20.39 -23.77 -0.55
N ILE A 24 19.12 -23.37 -0.68
CA ILE A 24 18.02 -23.89 0.14
C ILE A 24 17.80 -25.39 -0.13
N LEU A 25 17.77 -25.79 -1.40
CA LEU A 25 17.54 -27.19 -1.78
C LEU A 25 18.70 -28.11 -1.37
N LYS A 26 19.96 -27.62 -1.43
CA LYS A 26 21.12 -28.34 -0.88
C LYS A 26 21.04 -28.50 0.64
N LYS A 27 20.58 -27.47 1.34
CA LYS A 27 20.38 -27.49 2.80
C LYS A 27 19.30 -28.49 3.21
N GLU A 28 18.18 -28.53 2.51
CA GLU A 28 17.10 -29.51 2.76
C GLU A 28 17.51 -30.93 2.39
N ALA A 29 18.34 -31.10 1.35
CA ALA A 29 18.89 -32.39 0.95
C ALA A 29 20.04 -32.90 1.84
N GLY A 30 20.45 -32.13 2.87
CA GLY A 30 21.56 -32.47 3.75
C GLY A 30 22.94 -32.46 3.06
N LEU A 31 23.06 -31.79 1.91
CA LEU A 31 24.27 -31.67 1.09
C LEU A 31 25.08 -30.42 1.45
N ASN A 32 25.26 -30.15 2.75
CA ASN A 32 26.06 -29.00 3.18
C ASN A 32 27.55 -29.38 3.18
N ASP A 33 28.32 -28.74 2.30
CA ASP A 33 29.69 -28.34 2.67
C ASP A 33 29.54 -27.22 3.71
N ASN A 34 30.02 -27.44 4.94
CA ASN A 34 29.89 -26.49 6.06
C ASN A 34 30.40 -25.07 5.75
N ALA A 35 31.19 -24.90 4.69
CA ALA A 35 31.74 -23.62 4.27
C ALA A 35 30.69 -22.61 3.75
N THR A 36 29.60 -23.04 3.11
CA THR A 36 28.64 -22.06 2.52
C THR A 36 27.69 -21.44 3.54
N ALA A 37 27.46 -22.11 4.67
CA ALA A 37 26.74 -21.52 5.79
C ALA A 37 27.61 -20.52 6.56
N GLU A 38 28.92 -20.81 6.66
CA GLU A 38 29.93 -19.91 7.23
C GLU A 38 30.16 -18.66 6.34
N GLU A 39 30.18 -18.80 5.01
CA GLU A 39 30.24 -17.65 4.08
C GLU A 39 28.97 -16.76 4.14
N PHE A 40 27.81 -17.32 4.50
CA PHE A 40 26.57 -16.57 4.71
C PHE A 40 26.50 -15.89 6.10
N LEU A 41 27.36 -16.32 7.03
CA LEU A 41 27.49 -15.86 8.41
C LEU A 41 28.48 -14.69 8.55
N GLU A 42 29.39 -14.52 7.60
CA GLU A 42 30.33 -13.40 7.61
C GLU A 42 29.64 -12.10 7.19
N PHE A 43 29.05 -11.42 8.17
CA PHE A 43 29.25 -9.98 8.25
C PHE A 43 30.74 -9.78 8.03
N LYS A 44 31.16 -9.20 6.89
CA LYS A 44 32.58 -8.98 6.56
C LYS A 44 33.27 -8.18 7.66
N ALA A 45 33.71 -8.85 8.70
CA ALA A 45 34.71 -8.39 9.62
C ALA A 45 36.03 -8.67 8.91
N GLU A 46 36.40 -7.81 7.97
CA GLU A 46 37.72 -7.89 7.30
C GLU A 46 38.89 -7.76 8.30
N ALA A 47 38.61 -7.49 9.59
CA ALA A 47 39.56 -7.53 10.68
C ALA A 47 38.88 -7.92 12.01
N THR A 48 39.67 -8.49 12.92
CA THR A 48 39.35 -8.56 14.35
C THR A 48 39.28 -7.15 14.93
N ASP A 49 38.14 -6.48 14.78
CA ASP A 49 37.93 -5.16 15.37
C ASP A 49 37.87 -5.27 16.89
N ASP A 50 38.61 -4.43 17.60
CA ASP A 50 38.58 -4.36 19.06
C ASP A 50 37.18 -3.90 19.54
N PRO A 51 36.46 -4.71 20.34
CA PRO A 51 35.09 -4.40 20.80
C PRO A 51 34.99 -3.06 21.54
N HIS A 52 36.04 -2.66 22.25
CA HIS A 52 36.03 -1.42 23.02
C HIS A 52 36.07 -0.16 22.14
N LEU A 53 36.54 -0.28 20.88
CA LEU A 53 36.60 0.84 19.94
C LEU A 53 35.22 1.20 19.37
N PHE A 54 34.24 0.29 19.39
CA PHE A 54 32.91 0.53 18.80
C PHE A 54 32.18 1.67 19.50
N ALA A 55 32.10 1.63 20.83
CA ALA A 55 31.43 2.67 21.61
C ALA A 55 32.18 4.01 21.50
N SER A 56 33.52 3.99 21.56
CA SER A 56 34.35 5.18 21.42
C SER A 56 34.18 5.83 20.04
N ALA A 57 34.22 5.04 18.96
CA ALA A 57 34.05 5.53 17.59
C ALA A 57 32.67 6.17 17.38
N TYR A 58 31.60 5.57 17.94
CA TYR A 58 30.27 6.14 17.87
C TYR A 58 30.13 7.44 18.69
N ASP A 59 30.80 7.52 19.85
CA ASP A 59 30.89 8.74 20.67
C ASP A 59 31.53 9.91 19.89
N GLU A 60 32.59 9.63 19.13
CA GLU A 60 33.23 10.64 18.28
C GLU A 60 32.30 11.13 17.16
N VAL A 61 31.51 10.23 16.55
CA VAL A 61 30.53 10.61 15.52
C VAL A 61 29.43 11.50 16.10
N ILE A 62 28.88 11.17 17.27
CA ILE A 62 27.85 12.03 17.91
C ILE A 62 28.43 13.40 18.22
N LYS A 63 29.62 13.46 18.84
CA LYS A 63 30.29 14.73 19.15
C LYS A 63 30.54 15.58 17.90
N PHE A 64 30.92 14.93 16.79
CA PHE A 64 31.08 15.62 15.52
C PHE A 64 29.76 16.19 14.99
N ILE A 65 28.68 15.39 14.98
CA ILE A 65 27.35 15.83 14.54
C ILE A 65 26.87 17.00 15.39
N ASP A 66 27.10 16.96 16.71
CA ASP A 66 26.73 18.04 17.62
C ASP A 66 27.57 19.31 17.44
N SER A 67 28.82 19.19 16.97
CA SER A 67 29.69 20.33 16.68
C SER A 67 29.40 21.02 15.35
N CYS A 68 28.63 20.38 14.46
CA CYS A 68 28.27 20.94 13.16
C CYS A 68 27.23 22.07 13.30
N THR A 69 27.21 22.97 12.31
CA THR A 69 26.13 23.97 12.18
C THR A 69 24.76 23.31 12.05
N ASP A 70 23.70 23.96 12.52
CA ASP A 70 22.33 23.41 12.58
C ASP A 70 21.85 22.78 11.27
N GLU A 71 22.13 23.39 10.11
CA GLU A 71 21.73 22.86 8.79
C GLU A 71 22.36 21.50 8.48
N HIS A 72 23.68 21.40 8.63
CA HIS A 72 24.42 20.15 8.43
C HIS A 72 24.11 19.12 9.52
N LYS A 73 23.92 19.56 10.76
CA LYS A 73 23.58 18.71 11.91
C LYS A 73 22.30 17.92 11.67
N LEU A 74 21.24 18.56 11.15
CA LEU A 74 19.95 17.92 10.87
C LEU A 74 20.05 16.84 9.79
N GLU A 75 20.84 17.08 8.74
CA GLU A 75 21.05 16.06 7.71
C GLU A 75 21.89 14.89 8.23
N LEU A 76 23.02 15.20 8.88
CA LEU A 76 23.96 14.21 9.38
C LEU A 76 23.40 13.38 10.53
N SER A 77 22.45 13.90 11.32
CA SER A 77 21.74 13.10 12.32
C SER A 77 21.00 11.91 11.71
N GLY A 78 20.66 11.96 10.41
CA GLY A 78 20.06 10.81 9.73
C GLY A 78 20.97 9.58 9.64
N LEU A 79 22.29 9.76 9.75
CA LEU A 79 23.26 8.68 9.73
C LEU A 79 23.43 8.01 11.10
N SER A 80 22.96 8.63 12.21
CA SER A 80 23.17 8.08 13.55
C SER A 80 22.48 6.74 13.73
N TYR A 81 21.20 6.63 13.36
CA TYR A 81 20.40 5.42 13.48
C TYR A 81 21.00 4.22 12.73
N PRO A 82 21.26 4.30 11.42
CA PRO A 82 21.73 3.13 10.70
C PRO A 82 23.17 2.75 11.08
N ILE A 83 24.04 3.71 11.45
CA ILE A 83 25.38 3.40 11.98
C ILE A 83 25.25 2.67 13.32
N PHE A 84 24.37 3.15 14.20
CA PHE A 84 24.10 2.53 15.50
C PHE A 84 23.61 1.08 15.38
N VAL A 85 22.63 0.82 14.51
CA VAL A 85 22.11 -0.54 14.28
C VAL A 85 23.19 -1.44 13.69
N GLN A 86 23.99 -0.95 12.75
CA GLN A 86 25.07 -1.74 12.15
C GLN A 86 26.17 -2.10 13.15
N LEU A 87 26.56 -1.15 14.03
CA LEU A 87 27.53 -1.41 15.10
C LEU A 87 27.00 -2.46 16.08
N TYR A 88 25.72 -2.35 16.46
CA TYR A 88 25.08 -3.32 17.35
C TYR A 88 25.05 -4.74 16.74
N MET A 89 24.65 -4.86 15.47
CA MET A 89 24.63 -6.16 14.79
C MET A 89 26.04 -6.75 14.64
N ARG A 90 27.06 -5.93 14.37
CA ARG A 90 28.46 -6.37 14.27
C ARG A 90 29.01 -6.87 15.60
N LEU A 91 28.65 -6.24 16.72
CA LEU A 91 29.02 -6.70 18.07
C LEU A 91 28.36 -8.04 18.41
N ILE A 92 27.06 -8.20 18.12
CA ILE A 92 26.37 -9.48 18.34
C ILE A 92 26.95 -10.57 17.45
N SER A 93 27.19 -10.29 16.16
CA SER A 93 27.80 -11.28 15.26
C SER A 93 29.21 -11.70 15.70
N GLY A 94 29.95 -10.78 16.32
CA GLY A 94 31.26 -11.06 16.92
C GLY A 94 31.21 -11.78 18.28
N GLY A 95 30.02 -12.03 18.84
CA GLY A 95 29.84 -12.68 20.13
C GLY A 95 30.06 -11.76 21.35
N TYR A 96 30.21 -10.45 21.15
CA TYR A 96 30.48 -9.46 22.20
C TYR A 96 29.18 -8.90 22.80
N THR A 97 28.46 -9.74 23.55
CA THR A 97 27.13 -9.42 24.07
C THR A 97 27.13 -8.32 25.14
N THR A 98 28.16 -8.29 25.99
CA THR A 98 28.31 -7.28 27.05
C THR A 98 28.48 -5.88 26.50
N GLU A 99 29.31 -5.72 25.49
CA GLU A 99 29.59 -4.47 24.78
C GLU A 99 28.37 -4.04 23.97
N ALA A 100 27.66 -4.98 23.33
CA ALA A 100 26.41 -4.71 22.62
C ALA A 100 25.34 -4.14 23.56
N LEU A 101 25.17 -4.71 24.76
CA LEU A 101 24.23 -4.22 25.78
C LEU A 101 24.65 -2.85 26.34
N ALA A 102 25.95 -2.62 26.55
CA ALA A 102 26.46 -1.32 26.96
C ALA A 102 26.21 -0.25 25.89
N LEU A 103 26.39 -0.59 24.61
CA LEU A 103 26.10 0.30 23.48
C LEU A 103 24.60 0.60 23.39
N MET A 104 23.74 -0.42 23.50
CA MET A 104 22.29 -0.28 23.44
C MET A 104 21.76 0.60 24.59
N SER A 105 22.16 0.33 25.83
CA SER A 105 21.72 1.09 27.00
C SER A 105 22.15 2.55 26.98
N LYS A 106 23.37 2.86 26.50
CA LYS A 106 23.88 4.22 26.43
C LYS A 106 23.27 5.03 25.27
N TYR A 107 23.17 4.44 24.09
CA TYR A 107 22.92 5.21 22.86
C TYR A 107 21.49 5.16 22.33
N ARG A 108 20.62 4.29 22.87
CA ARG A 108 19.21 4.22 22.49
C ARG A 108 18.46 5.55 22.62
N ILE A 109 18.79 6.35 23.63
CA ILE A 109 18.10 7.62 23.94
C ILE A 109 18.39 8.71 22.89
N TYR A 110 19.52 8.60 22.18
CA TYR A 110 19.91 9.57 21.16
C TYR A 110 19.24 9.36 19.81
N GLN A 111 18.47 8.28 19.64
CA GLN A 111 17.81 7.96 18.38
C GLN A 111 16.42 8.59 18.29
N ASP A 112 15.99 8.91 17.07
CA ASP A 112 14.68 9.50 16.81
C ASP A 112 13.54 8.62 17.36
N ASP A 113 12.51 9.26 17.91
CA ASP A 113 11.36 8.61 18.57
C ASP A 113 10.69 7.53 17.70
N PHE A 114 10.62 7.78 16.40
CA PHE A 114 9.96 6.87 15.45
C PHE A 114 10.75 5.59 15.16
N TYR A 115 12.01 5.47 15.59
CA TYR A 115 12.77 4.22 15.54
C TYR A 115 12.75 3.44 16.86
N GLN A 116 12.13 3.97 17.92
CA GLN A 116 12.19 3.33 19.24
C GLN A 116 11.57 1.93 19.25
N GLN A 117 10.50 1.70 18.48
CA GLN A 117 9.90 0.36 18.32
C GLN A 117 10.86 -0.64 17.66
N ASP A 118 11.64 -0.18 16.69
CA ASP A 118 12.64 -1.00 16.00
C ASP A 118 13.79 -1.32 16.95
N ILE A 119 14.22 -0.33 17.75
CA ILE A 119 15.27 -0.48 18.75
C ILE A 119 14.85 -1.41 19.89
N ASP A 120 13.59 -1.34 20.34
CA ASP A 120 13.03 -2.29 21.31
C ASP A 120 13.05 -3.72 20.76
N SER A 121 12.69 -3.88 19.49
CA SER A 121 12.73 -5.18 18.81
C SER A 121 14.15 -5.72 18.68
N LEU A 122 15.12 -4.84 18.42
CA LEU A 122 16.54 -5.17 18.34
C LEU A 122 17.14 -5.47 19.73
N ALA A 123 16.74 -4.77 20.78
CA ALA A 123 17.24 -4.96 22.14
C ALA A 123 16.91 -6.35 22.72
N ASN A 124 15.86 -6.99 22.19
CA ASN A 124 15.52 -8.38 22.53
C ASN A 124 16.47 -9.42 21.90
N ILE A 125 17.35 -9.01 20.98
CA ILE A 125 18.31 -9.89 20.30
C ILE A 125 19.61 -9.91 21.10
N THR A 126 19.84 -10.97 21.87
CA THR A 126 21.08 -11.14 22.65
C THR A 126 22.04 -12.15 22.04
N GLU A 127 21.55 -13.07 21.21
CA GLU A 127 22.32 -14.17 20.64
C GLU A 127 22.47 -14.04 19.13
N THR A 128 23.55 -14.61 18.59
CA THR A 128 23.83 -14.65 17.15
C THR A 128 22.73 -15.36 16.37
N ASN A 129 22.14 -16.42 16.92
CA ASN A 129 21.06 -17.18 16.28
C ASN A 129 19.80 -16.34 16.09
N HIS A 130 19.50 -15.43 17.03
CA HIS A 130 18.33 -14.57 16.97
C HIS A 130 18.45 -13.44 15.93
N LEU A 131 19.65 -13.18 15.40
CA LEU A 131 19.82 -12.22 14.29
C LEU A 131 19.13 -12.69 13.00
N PHE A 132 18.96 -13.99 12.80
CA PHE A 132 18.40 -14.52 11.55
C PHE A 132 16.88 -14.51 11.50
N THR A 133 16.22 -14.44 12.65
CA THR A 133 14.75 -14.50 12.73
C THR A 133 14.12 -13.11 12.62
N ASN A 134 14.87 -12.04 12.87
CA ASN A 134 14.32 -10.70 12.90
C ASN A 134 14.32 -10.05 11.50
N PRO A 135 13.16 -9.54 11.01
CA PRO A 135 13.05 -8.91 9.70
C PRO A 135 13.86 -7.62 9.55
N ILE A 136 14.10 -6.88 10.64
CA ILE A 136 14.91 -5.65 10.61
C ILE A 136 16.35 -6.00 10.22
N VAL A 137 16.88 -7.11 10.74
CA VAL A 137 18.26 -7.53 10.47
C VAL A 137 18.44 -7.92 9.00
N GLU A 138 17.43 -8.55 8.38
CA GLU A 138 17.43 -8.86 6.94
C GLU A 138 17.58 -7.59 6.08
N ILE A 139 16.90 -6.50 6.46
CA ILE A 139 16.93 -5.22 5.74
C ILE A 139 18.33 -4.60 5.77
N PHE A 140 18.94 -4.53 6.95
CA PHE A 140 20.27 -3.95 7.11
C PHE A 140 21.37 -4.85 6.50
N ARG A 141 21.20 -6.18 6.53
CA ARG A 141 22.10 -7.13 5.86
C ARG A 141 22.13 -6.97 4.35
N ALA A 142 20.98 -6.64 3.74
CA ALA A 142 20.89 -6.39 2.31
C ALA A 142 21.57 -5.07 1.87
N SER A 143 22.08 -4.26 2.81
CA SER A 143 22.61 -2.91 2.56
C SER A 143 21.61 -1.99 1.85
N ASP A 144 20.32 -2.25 2.07
CA ASP A 144 19.22 -1.53 1.43
C ASP A 144 18.88 -0.21 2.15
N PHE A 145 19.56 0.10 3.26
CA PHE A 145 19.30 1.35 3.99
C PHE A 145 19.83 2.54 3.21
N SER A 146 18.90 3.31 2.62
CA SER A 146 19.25 4.44 1.76
C SER A 146 19.00 5.79 2.45
N ILE A 147 19.92 6.73 2.30
CA ILE A 147 19.80 8.08 2.86
C ILE A 147 20.28 9.06 1.81
N SER A 148 19.48 10.08 1.52
CA SER A 148 20.00 11.21 0.77
C SER A 148 20.69 12.23 1.70
N VAL A 149 21.80 12.83 1.27
CA VAL A 149 22.57 13.84 2.05
C VAL A 149 23.11 14.88 1.08
N ALA A 150 23.15 16.17 1.47
CA ALA A 150 23.75 17.20 0.64
C ALA A 150 25.25 16.98 0.43
N SER A 151 25.75 17.34 -0.75
CA SER A 151 27.17 17.20 -1.15
C SER A 151 28.16 17.80 -0.14
N LEU A 152 27.86 18.99 0.39
CA LEU A 152 28.68 19.66 1.40
C LEU A 152 28.70 18.88 2.73
N SER A 153 27.52 18.51 3.24
CA SER A 153 27.37 17.74 4.49
C SER A 153 28.14 16.40 4.39
N HIS A 154 28.01 15.70 3.26
CA HIS A 154 28.68 14.42 3.03
C HIS A 154 30.21 14.58 2.96
N SER A 155 30.70 15.64 2.31
CA SER A 155 32.14 15.93 2.22
C SER A 155 32.76 16.23 3.58
N LEU A 156 32.06 16.99 4.44
CA LEU A 156 32.50 17.27 5.81
C LEU A 156 32.61 15.99 6.64
N PHE A 157 31.57 15.15 6.58
CA PHE A 157 31.55 13.88 7.32
C PHE A 157 32.64 12.92 6.85
N ARG A 158 32.85 12.81 5.53
CA ARG A 158 33.91 11.96 4.95
C ARG A 158 35.31 12.43 5.34
N ARG A 159 35.52 13.75 5.41
CA ARG A 159 36.79 14.34 5.85
C ARG A 159 37.05 14.01 7.32
N PHE A 160 36.04 14.18 8.18
CA PHE A 160 36.12 13.86 9.61
C PHE A 160 36.52 12.39 9.86
N ILE A 161 35.84 11.44 9.19
CA ILE A 161 36.16 10.00 9.34
C ILE A 161 37.63 9.71 8.98
N ARG A 162 38.15 10.36 7.93
CA ARG A 162 39.52 10.17 7.47
C ARG A 162 40.54 10.78 8.44
N GLU A 163 40.27 11.97 8.97
CA GLU A 163 41.16 12.66 9.91
C GLU A 163 41.26 11.93 11.25
N LYS A 164 40.16 11.34 11.72
CA LYS A 164 40.11 10.56 12.96
C LYS A 164 40.57 9.10 12.82
N GLY A 165 40.64 8.57 11.60
CA GLY A 165 41.06 7.18 11.36
C GLY A 165 40.02 6.15 11.81
N LEU A 166 38.72 6.47 11.72
CA LEU A 166 37.62 5.59 12.15
C LEU A 166 37.34 4.50 11.10
N SER A 167 38.20 3.47 11.05
CA SER A 167 38.12 2.37 10.08
C SER A 167 36.79 1.61 10.12
N ILE A 168 36.27 1.31 11.31
CA ILE A 168 35.01 0.58 11.52
C ILE A 168 33.85 1.32 10.87
N ILE A 169 33.73 2.63 11.15
CA ILE A 169 32.66 3.48 10.61
C ILE A 169 32.84 3.69 9.10
N GLN A 170 34.08 3.79 8.63
CA GLN A 170 34.38 3.88 7.21
C GLN A 170 33.92 2.62 6.45
N SER A 171 34.13 1.42 7.01
CA SER A 171 33.62 0.17 6.41
C SER A 171 32.10 0.15 6.41
N ILE A 172 31.44 0.52 7.52
CA ILE A 172 29.97 0.59 7.59
C ILE A 172 29.40 1.54 6.53
N VAL A 173 29.94 2.76 6.44
CA VAL A 173 29.45 3.78 5.50
C VAL A 173 29.67 3.36 4.04
N LYS A 174 30.72 2.59 3.75
CA LYS A 174 31.06 2.17 2.39
C LYS A 174 30.30 0.93 1.95
N ASP A 175 30.23 -0.07 2.82
CA ASP A 175 29.79 -1.42 2.45
C ASP A 175 28.33 -1.68 2.82
N GLN A 176 27.76 -0.93 3.78
CA GLN A 176 26.48 -1.27 4.43
C GLN A 176 25.41 -0.18 4.28
N LEU A 177 25.83 1.06 3.98
CA LEU A 177 24.93 2.19 3.79
C LEU A 177 24.94 2.67 2.35
N GLN A 178 23.77 3.01 1.83
CA GLN A 178 23.66 3.62 0.53
C GLN A 178 23.36 5.11 0.66
N ILE A 179 24.41 5.92 0.54
CA ILE A 179 24.31 7.37 0.64
C ILE A 179 24.13 7.97 -0.75
N GLU A 180 22.96 8.55 -1.01
CA GLU A 180 22.67 9.32 -2.22
C GLU A 180 23.11 10.78 -2.00
N VAL A 181 24.17 11.19 -2.69
CA VAL A 181 24.65 12.57 -2.61
C VAL A 181 23.79 13.47 -3.50
N VAL A 182 23.16 14.47 -2.89
CA VAL A 182 22.31 15.44 -3.57
C VAL A 182 23.04 16.77 -3.70
N ASP A 183 23.12 17.28 -4.92
CA ASP A 183 23.62 18.63 -5.17
C ASP A 183 22.56 19.66 -4.78
N GLY A 184 22.90 20.50 -3.81
CA GLY A 184 22.02 21.53 -3.28
C GLY A 184 22.37 21.91 -1.84
N PRO A 185 21.66 22.91 -1.28
CA PRO A 185 21.77 23.24 0.13
C PRO A 185 21.22 22.08 1.01
N PRO A 186 21.67 21.97 2.27
CA PRO A 186 21.08 21.02 3.22
C PRO A 186 19.57 21.23 3.37
N ARG A 187 18.82 20.14 3.51
CA ARG A 187 17.36 20.19 3.67
C ARG A 187 16.94 20.70 5.04
N THR A 188 15.75 21.31 5.08
CA THR A 188 15.16 21.78 6.35
C THR A 188 14.66 20.62 7.20
N ARG A 189 14.51 20.85 8.52
CA ARG A 189 13.96 19.86 9.47
C ARG A 189 12.62 19.27 9.00
N LEU A 190 11.72 20.11 8.48
CA LEU A 190 10.40 19.67 8.00
C LEU A 190 10.51 18.75 6.80
N GLN A 191 11.38 19.06 5.83
CA GLN A 191 11.59 18.23 4.65
C GLN A 191 12.19 16.86 5.01
N LEU A 192 13.14 16.84 5.95
CA LEU A 192 13.73 15.60 6.47
C LEU A 192 12.68 14.76 7.21
N TYR A 193 11.93 15.40 8.11
CA TYR A 193 10.87 14.72 8.85
C TYR A 193 9.80 14.17 7.91
N ALA A 194 9.44 14.85 6.82
CA ALA A 194 8.47 14.34 5.87
C ALA A 194 8.94 13.11 5.06
N ARG A 195 10.26 12.96 4.82
CA ARG A 195 10.80 11.88 3.97
C ARG A 195 11.32 10.66 4.73
N ARG A 196 11.85 10.85 5.94
CA ARG A 196 12.43 9.78 6.77
C ARG A 196 11.36 8.94 7.46
N GLY A 197 11.71 7.75 7.91
CA GLY A 197 10.85 6.95 8.79
C GLY A 197 10.63 5.51 8.36
N ALA A 198 10.88 5.16 7.09
CA ALA A 198 10.83 3.78 6.65
C ALA A 198 11.97 2.96 7.26
N ILE A 199 11.74 1.66 7.44
CA ILE A 199 12.73 0.77 8.08
C ILE A 199 14.02 0.69 7.25
N PHE A 200 13.91 0.85 5.93
CA PHE A 200 15.03 0.90 4.98
C PHE A 200 15.50 2.34 4.64
N GLY A 201 15.07 3.34 5.41
CA GLY A 201 15.48 4.73 5.22
C GLY A 201 14.61 5.51 4.23
N GLU A 202 15.23 6.25 3.31
CA GLU A 202 14.55 7.07 2.31
C GLU A 202 14.31 6.28 1.01
N SER A 203 13.39 6.75 0.18
CA SER A 203 13.29 6.30 -1.21
C SER A 203 14.41 6.92 -2.04
N ARG A 204 15.08 6.08 -2.85
CA ARG A 204 16.04 6.54 -3.84
C ARG A 204 15.36 7.40 -4.91
N ARG A 205 16.08 8.36 -5.48
CA ARG A 205 15.52 9.24 -6.53
C ARG A 205 15.19 8.47 -7.80
N ASP A 206 16.03 7.50 -8.19
CA ASP A 206 15.86 6.65 -9.39
C ASP A 206 14.55 5.85 -9.35
N ALA A 207 14.17 5.34 -8.18
CA ALA A 207 12.92 4.59 -7.95
C ALA A 207 11.67 5.39 -8.33
N ASN A 208 11.75 6.72 -8.35
CA ASN A 208 10.64 7.62 -8.65
C ASN A 208 10.75 8.34 -10.00
N THR A 209 11.63 7.89 -10.90
CA THR A 209 11.84 8.53 -12.22
C THR A 209 10.98 7.99 -13.35
N SER A 210 10.48 6.75 -13.22
CA SER A 210 9.72 6.07 -14.29
C SER A 210 8.46 6.85 -14.68
N ALA A 211 8.03 6.83 -15.94
CA ALA A 211 6.80 7.52 -16.33
C ALA A 211 5.56 6.75 -15.83
N VAL A 212 4.65 7.44 -15.13
CA VAL A 212 3.38 6.88 -14.64
C VAL A 212 2.23 7.63 -15.31
N LEU A 213 1.28 6.87 -15.85
CA LEU A 213 0.11 7.38 -16.58
C LEU A 213 -1.06 7.52 -15.60
N CYS A 214 -1.09 8.62 -14.85
CA CYS A 214 -2.11 8.83 -13.82
C CYS A 214 -3.45 9.37 -14.37
N GLY A 215 -3.57 9.61 -15.69
CA GLY A 215 -4.84 10.07 -16.25
C GLY A 215 -5.95 9.03 -16.07
N LEU A 216 -7.17 9.51 -15.83
CA LEU A 216 -8.37 8.68 -15.75
C LEU A 216 -8.72 8.11 -17.13
N LEU A 217 -9.32 6.92 -17.14
CA LEU A 217 -9.94 6.39 -18.35
C LEU A 217 -11.21 7.19 -18.64
N LYS A 218 -11.62 7.24 -19.91
CA LYS A 218 -12.92 7.82 -20.27
C LYS A 218 -14.03 7.04 -19.56
N ASP A 219 -14.97 7.74 -18.94
CA ASP A 219 -16.07 7.10 -18.24
C ASP A 219 -17.07 6.51 -19.25
N PRO A 220 -17.28 5.19 -19.29
CA PRO A 220 -18.26 4.58 -20.18
C PRO A 220 -19.71 5.00 -19.87
N ALA A 221 -19.98 5.53 -18.68
CA ALA A 221 -21.30 6.07 -18.36
C ALA A 221 -21.60 7.42 -19.04
N ALA A 222 -20.56 8.18 -19.43
CA ALA A 222 -20.70 9.54 -19.98
C ALA A 222 -20.90 9.60 -21.50
N GLU A 223 -20.71 8.48 -22.23
CA GLU A 223 -20.70 8.47 -23.71
C GLU A 223 -22.09 8.62 -24.36
N LEU A 224 -23.18 8.67 -23.59
CA LEU A 224 -24.55 8.80 -24.12
C LEU A 224 -25.26 10.12 -23.78
N ASP A 225 -24.63 11.01 -23.02
CA ASP A 225 -25.17 12.34 -22.71
C ASP A 225 -24.67 13.42 -23.70
N THR A 226 -24.52 13.08 -24.99
CA THR A 226 -24.60 14.11 -26.04
C THR A 226 -26.08 14.26 -26.43
N PRO A 227 -26.77 15.36 -26.07
CA PRO A 227 -28.01 15.68 -26.73
C PRO A 227 -27.66 15.96 -28.19
N ASP A 228 -28.12 15.09 -29.08
CA ASP A 228 -28.25 15.42 -30.49
C ASP A 228 -28.98 16.76 -30.58
N THR A 229 -28.26 17.81 -30.99
CA THR A 229 -28.87 19.06 -31.41
C THR A 229 -29.71 18.78 -32.64
N ASN A 230 -31.03 18.67 -32.46
CA ASN A 230 -32.01 18.92 -33.52
C ASN A 230 -33.42 19.11 -32.94
N ASP A 231 -33.58 19.99 -31.95
CA ASP A 231 -34.86 20.68 -31.76
C ASP A 231 -34.86 21.93 -32.64
N GLY A 232 -35.45 21.77 -33.83
CA GLY A 232 -35.78 22.86 -34.72
C GLY A 232 -36.87 23.74 -34.11
N VAL A 233 -36.47 24.81 -33.43
CA VAL A 233 -37.38 25.92 -33.14
C VAL A 233 -37.41 26.82 -34.37
N ASN A 234 -38.41 26.61 -35.23
CA ASN A 234 -38.85 27.58 -36.22
C ASN A 234 -39.39 28.81 -35.49
N ALA A 235 -38.61 29.89 -35.47
CA ALA A 235 -39.11 31.25 -35.30
C ALA A 235 -38.73 32.04 -36.55
N THR A 236 -39.70 32.17 -37.45
CA THR A 236 -39.69 33.11 -38.57
C THR A 236 -39.52 34.54 -38.05
N GLN A 237 -38.54 35.28 -38.57
CA GLN A 237 -38.73 36.61 -39.17
C GLN A 237 -37.43 37.15 -39.78
N ASP A 238 -37.45 37.21 -41.10
CA ASP A 238 -36.81 38.14 -42.04
C ASP A 238 -35.85 39.20 -41.48
N ASN A 239 -34.61 39.18 -41.98
CA ASN A 239 -34.12 40.26 -42.85
C ASN A 239 -32.78 39.89 -43.50
N ASP A 240 -32.79 39.97 -44.83
CA ASP A 240 -31.65 39.82 -45.72
C ASP A 240 -30.57 40.89 -45.46
N GLN A 241 -29.31 40.46 -45.41
CA GLN A 241 -28.19 41.23 -45.97
C GLN A 241 -26.94 40.33 -46.14
N GLU A 242 -26.58 40.10 -47.41
CA GLU A 242 -25.33 39.51 -47.86
C GLU A 242 -24.12 40.36 -47.45
N VAL A 243 -23.16 39.79 -46.70
CA VAL A 243 -21.73 40.19 -46.80
C VAL A 243 -20.80 39.00 -46.53
N THR A 244 -19.96 38.71 -47.53
CA THR A 244 -18.82 37.78 -47.62
C THR A 244 -17.85 37.70 -46.40
N PRO A 245 -17.08 36.59 -46.24
CA PRO A 245 -16.30 36.31 -45.05
C PRO A 245 -14.94 37.05 -45.03
N LYS A 246 -14.72 37.92 -44.03
CA LYS A 246 -13.40 38.52 -43.75
C LYS A 246 -12.62 37.68 -42.72
N LYS A 247 -11.58 37.00 -43.19
CA LYS A 247 -10.45 36.49 -42.39
C LYS A 247 -9.93 37.59 -41.44
N LYS A 248 -9.86 37.31 -40.13
CA LYS A 248 -9.12 38.13 -39.17
C LYS A 248 -8.12 37.29 -38.36
N LYS A 249 -6.87 37.37 -38.83
CA LYS A 249 -5.56 37.26 -38.16
C LYS A 249 -5.53 36.76 -36.71
N LYS A 250 -4.81 35.63 -36.52
CA LYS A 250 -4.06 35.29 -35.30
C LYS A 250 -3.15 36.47 -34.91
N ARG A 251 -3.25 36.92 -33.66
CA ARG A 251 -2.24 37.73 -32.99
C ARG A 251 -1.33 36.75 -32.23
N GLU A 252 -0.13 36.55 -32.73
CA GLU A 252 0.96 35.95 -31.97
C GLU A 252 1.38 36.94 -30.89
N MET A 253 1.32 36.51 -29.62
CA MET A 253 2.16 37.08 -28.58
C MET A 253 3.22 36.05 -28.20
N THR A 254 4.43 36.47 -28.46
CA THR A 254 5.75 35.99 -28.05
C THR A 254 5.78 35.04 -26.85
N SER A 255 6.39 33.89 -27.12
CA SER A 255 6.82 32.84 -26.22
C SER A 255 7.66 33.30 -25.03
N ILE A 256 7.26 32.91 -23.83
CA ILE A 256 8.17 32.58 -22.73
C ILE A 256 7.97 31.09 -22.44
N GLY A 257 9.08 30.34 -22.49
CA GLY A 257 9.07 28.88 -22.63
C GLY A 257 8.43 28.15 -21.45
N ASN A 258 7.23 27.63 -21.67
CA ASN A 258 6.67 26.55 -20.86
C ASN A 258 7.25 25.23 -21.37
N LYS A 259 8.21 24.67 -20.65
CA LYS A 259 8.51 23.23 -20.74
C LYS A 259 7.21 22.50 -20.41
N THR A 260 6.58 21.89 -21.40
CA THR A 260 5.47 20.96 -21.18
C THR A 260 5.95 19.90 -20.19
N SER A 261 5.23 19.76 -19.07
CA SER A 261 5.51 18.70 -18.11
C SER A 261 5.48 17.36 -18.83
N LYS A 262 6.44 16.48 -18.57
CA LYS A 262 6.47 15.11 -19.13
C LYS A 262 5.15 14.34 -18.87
N TYR A 263 4.36 14.79 -17.91
CA TYR A 263 3.14 14.17 -17.40
C TYR A 263 1.84 14.77 -17.93
N SER A 264 1.87 15.88 -18.69
CA SER A 264 0.65 16.54 -19.19
C SER A 264 0.59 16.55 -20.72
N ASP A 265 -0.59 16.33 -21.28
CA ASP A 265 -0.87 16.54 -22.71
C ASP A 265 -0.89 18.03 -23.07
N SER A 266 -0.97 18.34 -24.37
CA SER A 266 -0.99 19.72 -24.89
C SER A 266 -2.13 20.59 -24.33
N LYS A 267 -3.11 19.97 -23.64
CA LYS A 267 -4.24 20.61 -22.93
C LYS A 267 -4.06 20.71 -21.41
N GLY A 268 -2.90 20.34 -20.86
CA GLY A 268 -2.63 20.38 -19.42
C GLY A 268 -3.21 19.21 -18.60
N GLN A 269 -3.90 18.26 -19.23
CA GLN A 269 -4.44 17.06 -18.57
C GLN A 269 -3.36 16.00 -18.37
N LEU A 270 -3.41 15.27 -17.24
CA LEU A 270 -2.53 14.13 -16.98
C LEU A 270 -2.69 13.05 -18.05
N LYS A 271 -1.58 12.52 -18.56
CA LYS A 271 -1.59 11.48 -19.61
C LYS A 271 -2.36 10.24 -19.15
N SER A 272 -3.44 9.93 -19.85
CA SER A 272 -4.24 8.72 -19.63
C SER A 272 -3.62 7.51 -20.34
N PRO A 273 -3.68 6.31 -19.74
CA PRO A 273 -3.29 5.10 -20.44
C PRO A 273 -4.29 4.76 -21.56
N PRO A 274 -3.84 4.12 -22.66
CA PRO A 274 -4.76 3.60 -23.66
C PRO A 274 -5.63 2.49 -23.06
N LEU A 275 -6.88 2.36 -23.52
CA LEU A 275 -7.83 1.36 -23.04
C LEU A 275 -7.29 -0.07 -23.21
N ASP A 276 -6.58 -0.33 -24.32
CA ASP A 276 -5.99 -1.64 -24.63
C ASP A 276 -4.70 -1.95 -23.85
N ARG A 277 -4.29 -1.10 -22.90
CA ARG A 277 -3.06 -1.31 -22.11
C ARG A 277 -3.14 -2.58 -21.26
N ILE A 278 -4.31 -2.83 -20.68
CA ILE A 278 -4.66 -4.03 -19.93
C ILE A 278 -6.00 -4.53 -20.46
N PRO A 279 -6.27 -5.85 -20.47
CA PRO A 279 -7.57 -6.34 -20.88
C PRO A 279 -8.62 -5.88 -19.88
N LEU A 280 -9.55 -5.04 -20.30
CA LEU A 280 -10.67 -4.59 -19.48
C LEU A 280 -11.94 -5.34 -19.92
N PRO A 281 -12.75 -5.85 -18.98
CA PRO A 281 -13.99 -6.53 -19.31
C PRO A 281 -15.00 -5.57 -19.94
N THR A 282 -15.87 -6.10 -20.79
CA THR A 282 -17.07 -5.39 -21.23
C THR A 282 -18.05 -5.29 -20.07
N ILE A 283 -18.47 -4.07 -19.78
CA ILE A 283 -19.38 -3.78 -18.68
C ILE A 283 -20.81 -4.15 -19.11
N SER A 284 -21.61 -4.72 -18.20
CA SER A 284 -23.02 -5.02 -18.46
C SER A 284 -23.84 -3.74 -18.60
N GLU A 285 -24.82 -3.75 -19.52
CA GLU A 285 -25.73 -2.60 -19.73
C GLU A 285 -26.53 -2.27 -18.47
N THR A 286 -26.95 -3.29 -17.71
CA THR A 286 -27.68 -3.11 -16.45
C THR A 286 -26.87 -2.37 -15.39
N TYR A 287 -25.58 -2.68 -15.26
CA TYR A 287 -24.70 -1.97 -14.32
C TYR A 287 -24.41 -0.55 -14.81
N LEU A 288 -24.21 -0.33 -16.11
CA LEU A 288 -24.05 1.01 -16.68
C LEU A 288 -25.27 1.89 -16.38
N ASP A 289 -26.48 1.35 -16.53
CA ASP A 289 -27.71 2.09 -16.23
C ASP A 289 -27.85 2.40 -14.74
N GLN A 290 -27.54 1.45 -13.85
CA GLN A 290 -27.49 1.70 -12.40
C GLN A 290 -26.50 2.82 -12.06
N ARG A 291 -25.29 2.75 -12.59
CA ARG A 291 -24.24 3.76 -12.40
C ARG A 291 -24.67 5.13 -12.94
N ARG A 292 -25.32 5.20 -14.11
CA ARG A 292 -25.89 6.45 -14.65
C ARG A 292 -26.96 7.03 -13.73
N THR A 293 -27.86 6.20 -13.21
CA THR A 293 -28.89 6.67 -12.27
C THR A 293 -28.27 7.24 -11.00
N LEU A 294 -27.31 6.53 -10.40
CA LEU A 294 -26.57 7.01 -9.23
C LEU A 294 -25.83 8.33 -9.53
N HIS A 295 -25.14 8.44 -10.66
CA HIS A 295 -24.49 9.69 -11.05
C HIS A 295 -25.47 10.84 -11.26
N ARG A 296 -26.64 10.60 -11.86
CA ARG A 296 -27.68 11.64 -12.02
C ARG A 296 -28.22 12.09 -10.67
N GLU A 297 -28.50 11.17 -9.76
CA GLU A 297 -28.95 11.46 -8.40
C GLU A 297 -27.89 12.28 -7.64
N ILE A 298 -26.63 11.83 -7.64
CA ILE A 298 -25.51 12.54 -7.00
C ILE A 298 -25.37 13.97 -7.58
N ASN A 299 -25.38 14.10 -8.90
CA ASN A 299 -25.22 15.40 -9.56
C ASN A 299 -26.38 16.37 -9.26
N GLN A 300 -27.62 15.87 -9.19
CA GLN A 300 -28.77 16.68 -8.80
C GLN A 300 -28.59 17.21 -7.36
N ILE A 301 -28.13 16.37 -6.44
CA ILE A 301 -27.90 16.72 -5.05
C ILE A 301 -26.77 17.73 -4.93
N THR A 302 -25.63 17.47 -5.58
CA THR A 302 -24.49 18.39 -5.58
C THR A 302 -24.88 19.75 -6.14
N ARG A 303 -25.68 19.80 -7.22
CA ARG A 303 -26.21 21.06 -7.77
C ARG A 303 -27.13 21.77 -6.78
N GLY A 304 -28.03 21.05 -6.12
CA GLY A 304 -28.90 21.63 -5.08
C GLY A 304 -28.10 22.24 -3.92
N ILE A 305 -27.05 21.56 -3.46
CA ILE A 305 -26.14 22.05 -2.41
C ILE A 305 -25.38 23.29 -2.91
N LEU A 306 -24.79 23.25 -4.10
CA LEU A 306 -24.05 24.38 -4.69
C LEU A 306 -24.93 25.61 -4.93
N GLN A 307 -26.21 25.43 -5.25
CA GLN A 307 -27.17 26.53 -5.43
C GLN A 307 -27.61 27.19 -4.11
N SER A 308 -27.39 26.51 -2.97
CA SER A 308 -27.86 26.98 -1.66
C SER A 308 -26.90 27.92 -0.91
N ASP A 309 -25.79 28.37 -1.52
CA ASP A 309 -24.80 29.34 -0.99
C ASP A 309 -24.21 29.05 0.41
N VAL A 310 -24.56 27.94 1.05
CA VAL A 310 -23.94 27.47 2.29
C VAL A 310 -22.68 26.70 1.91
N ASN A 311 -21.51 27.14 2.41
CA ASN A 311 -20.30 26.33 2.41
C ASN A 311 -20.68 24.87 2.67
N PRO A 312 -20.45 23.93 1.74
CA PRO A 312 -20.92 22.56 1.90
C PRO A 312 -20.29 21.99 3.17
N LYS A 313 -21.04 21.95 4.26
CA LYS A 313 -20.58 21.37 5.52
C LYS A 313 -20.63 19.87 5.32
N THR A 314 -19.50 19.20 5.50
CA THR A 314 -19.46 17.74 5.49
C THR A 314 -20.34 17.21 6.62
N SER A 315 -21.42 16.53 6.27
CA SER A 315 -22.19 15.73 7.22
C SER A 315 -21.57 14.33 7.31
N ALA A 316 -21.46 13.81 8.53
CA ALA A 316 -20.97 12.47 8.79
C ALA A 316 -22.06 11.65 9.47
N LEU A 317 -22.40 10.49 8.89
CA LEU A 317 -23.27 9.50 9.50
C LEU A 317 -22.39 8.37 10.05
N LEU A 318 -22.51 8.08 11.34
CA LEU A 318 -21.68 7.08 12.01
C LEU A 318 -22.51 5.83 12.30
N TYR A 319 -22.04 4.69 11.81
CA TYR A 319 -22.54 3.37 12.16
C TYR A 319 -21.57 2.70 13.13
N THR A 320 -22.07 2.23 14.27
CA THR A 320 -21.28 1.51 15.27
C THR A 320 -21.66 0.03 15.25
N ILE A 321 -20.74 -0.83 14.82
CA ILE A 321 -20.92 -2.28 14.87
C ILE A 321 -20.30 -2.79 16.17
N CYS A 322 -21.12 -3.35 17.06
CA CYS A 322 -20.63 -3.93 18.32
C CYS A 322 -19.83 -5.21 18.05
N ASN A 323 -18.72 -5.43 18.76
CA ASN A 323 -17.94 -6.68 18.65
C ASN A 323 -18.71 -7.91 19.17
N ALA A 324 -19.65 -7.71 20.11
CA ALA A 324 -20.51 -8.76 20.63
C ALA A 324 -21.69 -9.00 19.67
N GLN A 325 -21.43 -9.74 18.60
CA GLN A 325 -22.45 -10.12 17.62
C GLN A 325 -23.04 -11.50 17.93
N PRO A 326 -24.32 -11.75 17.60
CA PRO A 326 -24.92 -13.09 17.69
C PRO A 326 -24.09 -14.13 16.94
N GLY A 327 -23.65 -15.17 17.65
CA GLY A 327 -22.83 -16.25 17.11
C GLY A 327 -21.31 -16.06 17.24
N GLU A 328 -20.84 -14.93 17.77
CA GLU A 328 -19.43 -14.71 18.11
C GLU A 328 -19.09 -15.27 19.49
N SER A 329 -17.96 -15.98 19.57
CA SER A 329 -17.44 -16.46 20.84
C SER A 329 -16.55 -15.40 21.50
N ALA A 330 -16.37 -15.47 22.82
CA ALA A 330 -15.42 -14.59 23.53
C ALA A 330 -13.97 -14.73 23.02
N VAL A 331 -13.62 -15.90 22.45
CA VAL A 331 -12.30 -16.12 21.83
C VAL A 331 -12.20 -15.36 20.50
N SER A 332 -13.25 -15.41 19.67
CA SER A 332 -13.34 -14.71 18.40
C SER A 332 -13.26 -13.19 18.57
N ILE A 333 -13.89 -12.65 19.63
CA ILE A 333 -13.78 -11.23 20.00
C ILE A 333 -12.33 -10.86 20.36
N ARG A 334 -11.63 -11.73 21.12
CA ARG A 334 -10.22 -11.50 21.47
C ARG A 334 -9.27 -11.63 20.27
N ARG A 335 -9.63 -12.42 19.25
CA ARG A 335 -8.85 -12.57 18.02
C ARG A 335 -8.95 -11.37 17.07
N GLY A 336 -9.82 -10.41 17.34
CA GLY A 336 -9.91 -9.18 16.52
C GLY A 336 -11.30 -8.54 16.45
N GLY A 337 -12.36 -9.20 16.91
CA GLY A 337 -13.71 -8.62 16.86
C GLY A 337 -14.14 -8.35 15.42
N VAL A 338 -14.58 -7.13 15.11
CA VAL A 338 -14.84 -6.71 13.72
C VAL A 338 -13.54 -6.22 13.09
N GLY A 339 -12.94 -7.02 12.22
CA GLY A 339 -11.63 -6.77 11.62
C GLY A 339 -11.66 -5.93 10.33
N ALA A 340 -12.78 -5.95 9.61
CA ALA A 340 -12.96 -5.22 8.35
C ALA A 340 -14.40 -4.80 8.14
N VAL A 341 -14.59 -3.68 7.44
CA VAL A 341 -15.90 -3.17 7.06
C VAL A 341 -15.82 -2.59 5.64
N ALA A 342 -16.85 -2.83 4.82
CA ALA A 342 -16.98 -2.22 3.50
C ALA A 342 -18.44 -1.88 3.20
N PHE A 343 -18.65 -0.77 2.50
CA PHE A 343 -19.94 -0.39 1.94
C PHE A 343 -19.99 -0.74 0.45
N SER A 344 -21.20 -1.02 -0.06
CA SER A 344 -21.45 -1.09 -1.50
C SER A 344 -21.40 0.31 -2.14
N GLU A 345 -21.18 0.38 -3.46
CA GLU A 345 -21.08 1.66 -4.21
C GLU A 345 -22.37 2.50 -4.07
N ASP A 346 -23.53 1.85 -3.99
CA ASP A 346 -24.84 2.48 -3.77
C ASP A 346 -25.16 2.80 -2.29
N MET A 347 -24.26 2.46 -1.36
CA MET A 347 -24.45 2.57 0.10
C MET A 347 -25.66 1.79 0.64
N GLY A 348 -26.23 0.86 -0.13
CA GLY A 348 -27.38 0.04 0.25
C GLY A 348 -27.03 -1.20 1.08
N MET A 349 -25.75 -1.59 1.14
CA MET A 349 -25.28 -2.73 1.92
C MET A 349 -24.00 -2.41 2.68
N LEU A 350 -23.87 -3.03 3.84
CA LEU A 350 -22.69 -2.98 4.69
C LEU A 350 -22.20 -4.41 4.93
N ALA A 351 -20.92 -4.69 4.70
CA ALA A 351 -20.32 -5.97 5.03
C ALA A 351 -19.32 -5.79 6.18
N GLY A 352 -19.31 -6.72 7.13
CA GLY A 352 -18.40 -6.74 8.26
C GLY A 352 -17.74 -8.11 8.41
N GLY A 353 -16.41 -8.14 8.39
CA GLY A 353 -15.60 -9.31 8.68
C GLY A 353 -15.41 -9.49 10.17
N MET A 354 -15.70 -10.68 10.69
CA MET A 354 -15.64 -10.99 12.12
C MET A 354 -14.44 -11.88 12.46
N GLY A 355 -14.02 -11.84 13.72
CA GLY A 355 -12.90 -12.59 14.27
C GLY A 355 -13.13 -14.10 14.32
N SER A 356 -14.37 -14.57 14.14
CA SER A 356 -14.69 -15.99 14.00
C SER A 356 -14.46 -16.56 12.59
N GLY A 357 -14.19 -15.71 11.59
CA GLY A 357 -14.20 -16.10 10.18
C GLY A 357 -15.55 -15.92 9.48
N ARG A 358 -16.56 -15.43 10.18
CA ARG A 358 -17.85 -15.10 9.58
C ARG A 358 -17.81 -13.72 8.94
N ILE A 359 -18.56 -13.54 7.86
CA ILE A 359 -18.81 -12.22 7.26
C ILE A 359 -20.29 -11.96 7.38
N ARG A 360 -20.67 -10.85 8.01
CA ARG A 360 -22.08 -10.44 8.12
C ARG A 360 -22.35 -9.29 7.15
N ILE A 361 -23.44 -9.41 6.41
CA ILE A 361 -23.90 -8.38 5.48
C ILE A 361 -25.21 -7.84 6.00
N TRP A 362 -25.28 -6.53 6.21
CA TRP A 362 -26.48 -5.80 6.61
C TRP A 362 -27.05 -5.05 5.42
N ALA A 363 -28.36 -5.15 5.22
CA ALA A 363 -29.05 -4.22 4.34
C ALA A 363 -29.14 -2.87 5.03
N LEU A 364 -28.69 -1.81 4.36
CA LEU A 364 -28.94 -0.44 4.76
C LEU A 364 -30.19 -0.02 3.99
N GLY A 365 -31.29 0.14 4.71
CA GLY A 365 -32.62 0.37 4.18
C GLY A 365 -33.43 1.17 5.18
N ALA A 366 -34.35 2.05 4.73
CA ALA A 366 -35.31 2.67 5.65
C ALA A 366 -36.03 1.60 6.49
N GLN A 367 -36.41 0.47 5.90
CA GLN A 367 -37.05 -0.65 6.60
C GLN A 367 -36.12 -1.41 7.56
N SER A 368 -34.82 -1.57 7.27
CA SER A 368 -33.90 -2.24 8.22
C SER A 368 -33.57 -1.32 9.40
N LEU A 369 -33.39 -0.01 9.15
CA LEU A 369 -33.22 1.01 10.19
C LEU A 369 -34.46 1.09 11.09
N ARG A 370 -35.66 1.00 10.50
CA ARG A 370 -36.94 0.97 11.23
C ARG A 370 -37.08 -0.25 12.15
N GLN A 371 -36.44 -1.38 11.85
CA GLN A 371 -36.39 -2.55 12.75
C GLN A 371 -35.35 -2.39 13.85
N MET A 372 -34.31 -1.57 13.64
CA MET A 372 -33.22 -1.37 14.61
C MET A 372 -33.46 -0.22 15.60
N LEU A 373 -34.29 0.78 15.24
CA LEU A 373 -34.57 1.96 16.07
C LEU A 373 -35.95 1.91 16.74
N PRO A 374 -36.10 2.48 17.96
CA PRO A 374 -37.40 2.65 18.60
C PRO A 374 -38.29 3.62 17.79
N PRO A 375 -39.63 3.44 17.85
CA PRO A 375 -40.57 4.15 16.98
C PRO A 375 -40.53 5.67 17.10
N GLU A 376 -40.10 6.20 18.25
CA GLU A 376 -40.03 7.65 18.53
C GLU A 376 -38.92 8.38 17.75
N LYS A 377 -37.83 7.68 17.38
CA LYS A 377 -36.71 8.25 16.59
C LYS A 377 -36.88 8.05 15.08
N LEU A 378 -37.96 7.39 14.70
CA LEU A 378 -38.23 6.94 13.33
C LEU A 378 -38.77 8.10 12.48
N GLU A 379 -39.47 9.05 13.12
CA GLU A 379 -39.96 10.29 12.50
C GLU A 379 -38.82 11.22 12.05
N GLU A 380 -37.64 11.17 12.71
CA GLU A 380 -36.46 11.94 12.32
C GLU A 380 -35.79 11.40 11.03
N LEU A 381 -35.99 10.12 10.70
CA LEU A 381 -35.47 9.49 9.48
C LEU A 381 -36.35 9.75 8.25
N ASP A 382 -37.65 9.94 8.47
CA ASP A 382 -38.67 9.98 7.41
C ASP A 382 -38.80 11.32 6.69
N LEU A 383 -38.01 12.35 7.04
CA LEU A 383 -38.19 13.65 6.41
C LEU A 383 -37.68 13.76 4.97
N ASN A 384 -36.82 12.86 4.46
CA ASN A 384 -36.32 12.95 3.07
C ASN A 384 -35.75 11.66 2.42
N ASP A 385 -35.83 10.47 3.04
CA ASP A 385 -35.05 9.33 2.55
C ASP A 385 -35.76 8.45 1.50
N SER A 386 -35.91 8.98 0.28
CA SER A 386 -36.13 8.19 -0.94
C SER A 386 -34.81 7.63 -1.53
N ARG A 387 -33.67 7.89 -0.86
CA ARG A 387 -32.30 7.62 -1.33
C ARG A 387 -31.85 6.20 -1.03
N ILE A 388 -32.23 5.65 0.11
CA ILE A 388 -31.92 4.26 0.44
C ILE A 388 -32.95 3.35 -0.24
N LYS A 389 -32.73 3.05 -1.52
CA LYS A 389 -33.48 1.99 -2.23
C LYS A 389 -33.34 0.72 -1.39
N SER A 390 -34.46 0.25 -0.84
CA SER A 390 -34.50 -0.90 0.07
C SER A 390 -34.11 -2.16 -0.69
N LYS A 391 -32.81 -2.45 -0.79
CA LYS A 391 -32.32 -3.76 -1.20
C LYS A 391 -32.38 -4.67 0.01
N MET A 392 -33.60 -5.07 0.40
CA MET A 392 -33.76 -6.10 1.42
C MET A 392 -33.13 -7.40 0.92
N LEU A 393 -32.49 -8.11 1.84
CA LEU A 393 -31.88 -9.40 1.53
C LEU A 393 -33.00 -10.43 1.56
N HIS A 394 -33.38 -10.98 0.41
CA HIS A 394 -34.44 -11.98 0.33
C HIS A 394 -33.89 -13.39 0.51
N ASP A 395 -34.61 -14.24 1.24
CA ASP A 395 -34.39 -15.69 1.28
C ASP A 395 -34.89 -16.42 0.03
N GLY A 396 -34.47 -17.67 -0.16
CA GLY A 396 -35.05 -18.56 -1.17
C GLY A 396 -36.57 -18.75 -0.98
N ASP A 397 -37.07 -18.46 0.22
CA ASP A 397 -38.48 -18.45 0.60
C ASP A 397 -39.16 -17.07 0.44
N GLY A 398 -38.42 -16.03 0.04
CA GLY A 398 -38.93 -14.67 -0.26
C GLY A 398 -39.00 -13.70 0.93
N GLU A 399 -38.84 -14.18 2.16
CA GLU A 399 -38.89 -13.34 3.37
C GLU A 399 -37.70 -12.37 3.45
N PRO A 400 -37.92 -11.10 3.84
CA PRO A 400 -36.86 -10.12 3.91
C PRO A 400 -36.08 -10.19 5.24
N GLN A 401 -34.77 -10.40 5.16
CA GLN A 401 -33.86 -10.41 6.30
C GLN A 401 -33.08 -9.08 6.40
N PRO A 402 -32.92 -8.50 7.59
CA PRO A 402 -32.09 -7.30 7.79
C PRO A 402 -30.59 -7.61 7.68
N SER A 403 -30.17 -8.87 7.87
CA SER A 403 -28.78 -9.29 7.78
C SER A 403 -28.61 -10.73 7.28
N ARG A 404 -27.48 -11.02 6.63
CA ARG A 404 -27.07 -12.34 6.13
C ARG A 404 -25.67 -12.71 6.64
N ASP A 405 -25.46 -13.98 6.94
CA ASP A 405 -24.15 -14.52 7.32
C ASP A 405 -23.55 -15.35 6.18
N LEU A 406 -22.31 -15.04 5.81
CA LEU A 406 -21.47 -15.86 4.95
C LEU A 406 -20.49 -16.64 5.84
N ILE A 407 -20.60 -17.97 5.77
CA ILE A 407 -19.83 -18.88 6.62
C ILE A 407 -18.87 -19.68 5.74
N GLY A 408 -17.59 -19.69 6.11
CA GLY A 408 -16.63 -20.59 5.49
C GLY A 408 -15.16 -20.38 5.85
N HIS A 409 -14.74 -19.18 6.25
CA HIS A 409 -13.36 -18.99 6.72
C HIS A 409 -13.12 -19.72 8.03
N GLN A 410 -11.85 -20.06 8.26
CA GLN A 410 -11.41 -20.80 9.46
C GLN A 410 -10.83 -19.89 10.54
N ASP A 411 -10.52 -18.64 10.20
CA ASP A 411 -9.99 -17.65 11.14
C ASP A 411 -10.44 -16.22 10.79
N ALA A 412 -10.06 -15.25 11.61
CA ALA A 412 -10.48 -13.85 11.53
C ALA A 412 -10.41 -13.28 10.10
N VAL A 413 -11.44 -12.50 9.72
CA VAL A 413 -11.49 -11.80 8.44
C VAL A 413 -10.95 -10.37 8.62
N HIS A 414 -9.89 -10.04 7.88
CA HIS A 414 -9.18 -8.76 7.96
C HIS A 414 -9.43 -7.84 6.75
N GLY A 415 -9.96 -8.37 5.66
CA GLY A 415 -10.36 -7.57 4.51
C GLY A 415 -11.70 -8.03 3.95
N VAL A 416 -12.56 -7.07 3.59
CA VAL A 416 -13.80 -7.30 2.87
C VAL A 416 -13.95 -6.20 1.83
N ALA A 417 -14.37 -6.54 0.62
CA ALA A 417 -14.62 -5.57 -0.44
C ALA A 417 -15.84 -6.01 -1.28
N PHE A 418 -16.67 -5.05 -1.68
CA PHE A 418 -17.73 -5.29 -2.66
C PHE A 418 -17.18 -5.12 -4.07
N SER A 419 -17.70 -5.91 -5.01
CA SER A 419 -17.55 -5.56 -6.43
C SER A 419 -18.31 -4.26 -6.72
N PRO A 420 -17.88 -3.47 -7.73
CA PRO A 420 -18.57 -2.23 -8.09
C PRO A 420 -20.06 -2.43 -8.42
N ASP A 421 -20.43 -3.56 -9.03
CA ASP A 421 -21.83 -3.92 -9.31
C ASP A 421 -22.62 -4.41 -8.08
N GLY A 422 -21.97 -4.58 -6.93
CA GLY A 422 -22.56 -5.08 -5.69
C GLY A 422 -23.06 -6.53 -5.76
N GLN A 423 -22.71 -7.29 -6.81
CA GLN A 423 -23.14 -8.68 -7.00
C GLN A 423 -22.20 -9.69 -6.33
N LEU A 424 -20.96 -9.27 -6.06
CA LEU A 424 -19.93 -10.10 -5.46
C LEU A 424 -19.34 -9.42 -4.21
N VAL A 425 -18.88 -10.26 -3.29
CA VAL A 425 -18.09 -9.85 -2.13
C VAL A 425 -16.81 -10.66 -2.13
N ALA A 426 -15.67 -9.99 -1.96
CA ALA A 426 -14.40 -10.63 -1.73
C ALA A 426 -14.01 -10.50 -0.26
N SER A 427 -13.38 -11.54 0.29
CA SER A 427 -12.91 -11.55 1.67
C SER A 427 -11.53 -12.15 1.82
N ALA A 428 -10.72 -11.49 2.65
CA ALA A 428 -9.35 -11.85 3.00
C ALA A 428 -9.30 -12.21 4.49
N SER A 429 -8.72 -13.37 4.82
CA SER A 429 -8.69 -13.91 6.17
C SER A 429 -7.28 -14.29 6.62
N ALA A 430 -7.10 -14.33 7.95
CA ALA A 430 -5.92 -14.90 8.59
C ALA A 430 -5.71 -16.40 8.27
N ASP A 431 -6.72 -17.09 7.75
CA ASP A 431 -6.58 -18.47 7.25
C ASP A 431 -5.76 -18.60 5.94
N GLY A 432 -5.26 -17.48 5.40
CA GLY A 432 -4.48 -17.42 4.17
C GLY A 432 -5.33 -17.55 2.90
N THR A 433 -6.66 -17.56 3.02
CA THR A 433 -7.55 -17.72 1.87
C THR A 433 -8.20 -16.40 1.46
N LEU A 434 -8.23 -16.17 0.14
CA LEU A 434 -9.14 -15.21 -0.49
C LEU A 434 -10.39 -15.98 -0.90
N ARG A 435 -11.57 -15.44 -0.61
CA ARG A 435 -12.85 -16.03 -1.02
C ARG A 435 -13.73 -15.04 -1.73
N LEU A 436 -14.47 -15.53 -2.72
CA LEU A 436 -15.47 -14.77 -3.47
C LEU A 436 -16.85 -15.34 -3.17
N TRP A 437 -17.79 -14.45 -2.90
CA TRP A 437 -19.16 -14.76 -2.51
C TRP A 437 -20.14 -14.07 -3.45
N SER A 438 -21.30 -14.68 -3.68
CA SER A 438 -22.40 -14.06 -4.42
C SER A 438 -23.40 -13.41 -3.47
N THR A 439 -23.77 -12.16 -3.73
CA THR A 439 -24.88 -11.46 -3.06
C THR A 439 -26.24 -11.76 -3.69
N ILE A 440 -26.31 -12.71 -4.63
CA ILE A 440 -27.56 -13.16 -5.25
C ILE A 440 -27.94 -14.52 -4.66
N ILE A 441 -26.98 -15.44 -4.64
CA ILE A 441 -27.21 -16.83 -4.23
C ILE A 441 -27.12 -16.96 -2.70
N TRP A 442 -26.28 -16.15 -2.04
CA TRP A 442 -26.01 -16.20 -0.60
C TRP A 442 -25.59 -17.58 -0.06
N ALA A 443 -25.20 -18.49 -0.95
CA ALA A 443 -24.67 -19.80 -0.62
C ALA A 443 -23.16 -19.72 -0.32
N GLY A 444 -22.52 -20.89 -0.13
CA GLY A 444 -21.08 -20.98 0.12
C GLY A 444 -20.21 -20.27 -0.92
N ALA A 445 -18.91 -20.14 -0.62
CA ALA A 445 -17.96 -19.42 -1.46
C ALA A 445 -17.95 -19.95 -2.91
N LEU A 446 -18.08 -19.05 -3.89
CA LEU A 446 -18.00 -19.36 -5.33
C LEU A 446 -16.61 -19.84 -5.70
N CYS A 447 -15.60 -19.16 -5.18
CA CYS A 447 -14.18 -19.41 -5.47
C CYS A 447 -13.37 -19.24 -4.19
N VAL A 448 -12.30 -20.03 -4.06
CA VAL A 448 -11.36 -19.98 -2.94
C VAL A 448 -9.94 -20.08 -3.48
N TRP A 449 -9.16 -19.03 -3.26
CA TRP A 449 -7.73 -18.99 -3.61
C TRP A 449 -6.89 -19.24 -2.35
N ARG A 450 -5.90 -20.14 -2.44
CA ARG A 450 -5.08 -20.62 -1.30
C ARG A 450 -3.57 -20.38 -1.47
N GLU A 451 -3.20 -19.46 -2.36
CA GLU A 451 -1.80 -19.24 -2.71
C GLU A 451 -1.03 -18.41 -1.67
N HIS A 452 -1.73 -17.67 -0.80
CA HIS A 452 -1.11 -17.05 0.37
C HIS A 452 -0.94 -18.12 1.46
N ILE A 453 0.31 -18.47 1.80
CA ILE A 453 0.61 -19.42 2.89
C ILE A 453 0.41 -18.75 4.27
N THR A 454 0.46 -17.41 4.30
CA THR A 454 0.40 -16.58 5.50
C THR A 454 -0.92 -15.80 5.57
N PRO A 455 -1.27 -15.19 6.72
CA PRO A 455 -2.44 -14.33 6.86
C PRO A 455 -2.57 -13.26 5.77
N LEU A 456 -3.80 -13.07 5.30
CA LEU A 456 -4.19 -11.98 4.42
C LEU A 456 -4.76 -10.82 5.22
N TRP A 457 -4.24 -9.62 4.98
CA TRP A 457 -4.62 -8.41 5.72
C TRP A 457 -5.66 -7.56 5.01
N CYS A 458 -5.66 -7.55 3.67
CA CYS A 458 -6.52 -6.66 2.91
C CYS A 458 -6.89 -7.26 1.55
N VAL A 459 -8.03 -6.79 1.03
CA VAL A 459 -8.52 -7.07 -0.33
C VAL A 459 -9.19 -5.82 -0.87
N ASP A 460 -9.03 -5.57 -2.16
CA ASP A 460 -9.69 -4.48 -2.89
C ASP A 460 -10.12 -4.95 -4.29
N PHE A 461 -11.25 -4.41 -4.77
CA PHE A 461 -11.73 -4.64 -6.14
C PHE A 461 -11.28 -3.52 -7.06
N ALA A 462 -10.99 -3.86 -8.33
CA ALA A 462 -10.74 -2.85 -9.33
C ALA A 462 -12.00 -1.99 -9.57
N PRO A 463 -11.88 -0.65 -9.49
CA PRO A 463 -13.01 0.25 -9.66
C PRO A 463 -13.56 0.20 -11.08
N VAL A 464 -14.86 0.51 -11.22
CA VAL A 464 -15.64 0.60 -12.48
C VAL A 464 -15.82 -0.73 -13.23
N TYR A 465 -14.76 -1.51 -13.42
CA TYR A 465 -14.78 -2.71 -14.26
C TYR A 465 -14.98 -4.01 -13.47
N GLY A 466 -14.72 -4.03 -12.16
CA GLY A 466 -15.14 -5.10 -11.23
C GLY A 466 -14.58 -6.51 -11.42
N HIS A 467 -13.67 -6.71 -12.38
CA HIS A 467 -13.16 -8.04 -12.74
C HIS A 467 -11.85 -8.44 -12.05
N TYR A 468 -11.01 -7.45 -11.74
CA TYR A 468 -9.75 -7.68 -11.06
C TYR A 468 -9.91 -7.44 -9.56
N MET A 469 -9.17 -8.21 -8.77
CA MET A 469 -9.05 -8.05 -7.33
C MET A 469 -7.58 -8.04 -6.94
N ALA A 470 -7.23 -7.32 -5.89
CA ALA A 470 -5.89 -7.35 -5.34
C ALA A 470 -5.93 -7.63 -3.85
N THR A 471 -4.93 -8.35 -3.36
CA THR A 471 -4.80 -8.75 -1.95
C THR A 471 -3.41 -8.41 -1.43
N GLY A 472 -3.30 -8.05 -0.15
CA GLY A 472 -2.03 -7.91 0.56
C GLY A 472 -1.95 -8.87 1.73
N GLY A 473 -0.79 -9.52 1.90
CA GLY A 473 -0.56 -10.54 2.92
C GLY A 473 0.66 -10.30 3.78
N SER A 474 0.80 -11.14 4.81
CA SER A 474 1.95 -11.18 5.72
C SER A 474 3.21 -11.73 5.05
N ASP A 475 3.09 -12.44 3.93
CA ASP A 475 4.21 -12.90 3.10
C ASP A 475 4.97 -11.79 2.36
N ARG A 476 4.68 -10.52 2.68
CA ARG A 476 5.32 -9.32 2.13
C ARG A 476 5.04 -9.11 0.64
N THR A 477 4.01 -9.78 0.11
CA THR A 477 3.59 -9.63 -1.28
C THR A 477 2.17 -9.11 -1.39
N ALA A 478 1.93 -8.39 -2.48
CA ALA A 478 0.56 -8.18 -2.96
C ALA A 478 0.34 -9.06 -4.19
N ARG A 479 -0.88 -9.55 -4.38
CA ARG A 479 -1.24 -10.41 -5.52
C ARG A 479 -2.46 -9.87 -6.24
N LEU A 480 -2.48 -10.03 -7.55
CA LEU A 480 -3.59 -9.69 -8.43
C LEU A 480 -4.32 -10.98 -8.86
N TYR A 481 -5.64 -10.98 -8.76
CA TYR A 481 -6.52 -12.05 -9.20
C TYR A 481 -7.53 -11.51 -10.21
N ALA A 482 -8.07 -12.41 -11.02
CA ALA A 482 -9.28 -12.17 -11.78
C ALA A 482 -10.37 -13.13 -11.30
N CYS A 483 -11.63 -12.70 -11.40
CA CYS A 483 -12.79 -13.47 -10.92
C CYS A 483 -13.04 -14.75 -11.73
N ASP A 484 -12.59 -14.82 -12.99
CA ASP A 484 -12.80 -15.94 -13.92
C ASP A 484 -11.60 -16.89 -14.01
N HIS A 485 -10.43 -16.47 -13.54
CA HIS A 485 -9.20 -17.23 -13.70
C HIS A 485 -9.08 -18.34 -12.67
N ALA A 486 -8.35 -19.39 -13.04
CA ALA A 486 -7.97 -20.50 -12.18
C ALA A 486 -7.28 -19.99 -10.89
N PRO A 487 -7.11 -20.81 -9.84
CA PRO A 487 -6.80 -20.34 -8.48
C PRO A 487 -5.41 -19.69 -8.30
N GLN A 488 -4.68 -19.44 -9.39
CA GLN A 488 -3.38 -18.79 -9.40
C GLN A 488 -3.53 -17.28 -9.57
N PRO A 489 -2.64 -16.49 -8.93
CA PRO A 489 -2.59 -15.05 -9.16
C PRO A 489 -2.13 -14.74 -10.59
N LEU A 490 -2.76 -13.74 -11.20
CA LEU A 490 -2.29 -13.18 -12.46
C LEU A 490 -0.93 -12.51 -12.32
N ARG A 491 -0.71 -11.83 -11.19
CA ARG A 491 0.54 -11.12 -10.88
C ARG A 491 0.85 -11.19 -9.40
N ILE A 492 2.14 -11.21 -9.11
CA ILE A 492 2.69 -11.09 -7.76
C ILE A 492 3.56 -9.83 -7.74
N PHE A 493 3.24 -8.93 -6.83
CA PHE A 493 3.97 -7.69 -6.58
C PHE A 493 4.86 -7.91 -5.36
N SER A 494 6.15 -8.12 -5.60
CA SER A 494 7.17 -8.26 -4.57
C SER A 494 8.01 -6.98 -4.45
N GLY A 495 8.52 -6.73 -3.26
CA GLY A 495 9.42 -5.61 -3.00
C GLY A 495 9.27 -4.96 -1.63
N HIS A 496 8.17 -5.21 -0.92
CA HIS A 496 8.03 -4.82 0.49
C HIS A 496 8.96 -5.65 1.38
N LYS A 497 9.42 -5.04 2.47
CA LYS A 497 10.30 -5.68 3.45
C LYS A 497 9.57 -6.25 4.66
N SER A 498 8.28 -5.95 4.77
CA SER A 498 7.37 -6.42 5.81
C SER A 498 5.98 -6.61 5.23
N ASP A 499 5.03 -7.02 6.07
CA ASP A 499 3.63 -7.31 5.74
C ASP A 499 2.98 -6.20 4.92
N VAL A 500 2.19 -6.57 3.92
CA VAL A 500 1.38 -5.63 3.13
C VAL A 500 0.03 -5.45 3.83
N THR A 501 -0.16 -4.30 4.46
CA THR A 501 -1.32 -4.00 5.32
C THR A 501 -2.51 -3.44 4.54
N SER A 502 -2.27 -2.82 3.40
CA SER A 502 -3.32 -2.19 2.60
C SER A 502 -2.98 -2.23 1.12
N VAL A 503 -4.02 -2.35 0.30
CA VAL A 503 -3.95 -2.36 -1.16
C VAL A 503 -5.09 -1.48 -1.67
N ALA A 504 -4.82 -0.67 -2.68
CA ALA A 504 -5.82 0.16 -3.34
C ALA A 504 -5.53 0.28 -4.84
N PHE A 505 -6.54 0.06 -5.68
CA PHE A 505 -6.40 0.31 -7.12
C PHE A 505 -6.45 1.80 -7.43
N HIS A 506 -5.64 2.23 -8.39
CA HIS A 506 -5.84 3.53 -9.02
C HIS A 506 -7.16 3.50 -9.84
N PRO A 507 -7.93 4.61 -9.91
CA PRO A 507 -9.15 4.71 -10.71
C PRO A 507 -9.12 4.15 -12.14
N ASN A 508 -7.94 4.22 -12.79
CA ASN A 508 -7.74 3.70 -14.14
C ASN A 508 -7.37 2.20 -14.19
N VAL A 509 -7.37 1.50 -13.05
CA VAL A 509 -7.06 0.06 -12.86
C VAL A 509 -5.63 -0.36 -13.25
N ASN A 510 -4.86 0.54 -13.84
CA ASN A 510 -3.55 0.27 -14.41
C ASN A 510 -2.41 0.24 -13.38
N TYR A 511 -2.67 0.79 -12.20
CA TYR A 511 -1.71 0.89 -11.10
C TYR A 511 -2.34 0.43 -9.80
N LEU A 512 -1.50 -0.18 -8.97
CA LEU A 512 -1.85 -0.65 -7.64
C LEU A 512 -0.99 0.07 -6.61
N ALA A 513 -1.60 0.73 -5.65
CA ALA A 513 -0.90 1.25 -4.47
C ALA A 513 -0.94 0.23 -3.35
N THR A 514 0.18 0.03 -2.67
CA THR A 514 0.32 -0.92 -1.57
C THR A 514 1.00 -0.23 -0.39
N GLY A 515 0.39 -0.35 0.79
CA GLY A 515 0.92 0.11 2.07
C GLY A 515 1.43 -1.07 2.89
N SER A 516 2.50 -0.87 3.65
CA SER A 516 3.14 -1.96 4.39
C SER A 516 3.65 -1.53 5.75
N ALA A 517 3.79 -2.53 6.62
CA ALA A 517 4.48 -2.45 7.89
C ALA A 517 5.95 -1.99 7.79
N ASP A 518 6.56 -2.00 6.59
CA ASP A 518 7.86 -1.38 6.35
C ASP A 518 7.84 0.17 6.32
N ARG A 519 6.65 0.75 6.55
CA ARG A 519 6.34 2.18 6.61
C ARG A 519 6.52 2.90 5.28
N ALA A 520 6.48 2.15 4.17
CA ALA A 520 6.53 2.69 2.83
C ALA A 520 5.26 2.36 2.04
N VAL A 521 4.93 3.26 1.12
CA VAL A 521 3.91 3.03 0.10
C VAL A 521 4.60 2.77 -1.23
N ARG A 522 4.22 1.72 -1.94
CA ARG A 522 4.71 1.43 -3.28
C ARG A 522 3.57 1.54 -4.29
N ILE A 523 3.89 1.97 -5.51
CA ILE A 523 2.97 1.92 -6.65
C ILE A 523 3.53 0.92 -7.64
N PHE A 524 2.73 -0.08 -7.99
CA PHE A 524 3.06 -1.10 -8.97
C PHE A 524 2.27 -0.89 -10.26
N ASP A 525 2.91 -1.15 -11.39
CA ASP A 525 2.23 -1.27 -12.67
C ASP A 525 1.59 -2.65 -12.80
N VAL A 526 0.27 -2.69 -12.94
CA VAL A 526 -0.52 -3.94 -13.00
C VAL A 526 -0.09 -4.81 -14.18
N ARG A 527 0.30 -4.20 -15.31
CA ARG A 527 0.71 -4.94 -16.51
C ARG A 527 2.05 -5.66 -16.32
N SER A 528 3.05 -4.92 -15.84
CA SER A 528 4.44 -5.40 -15.79
C SER A 528 4.86 -5.98 -14.43
N GLY A 529 4.10 -5.75 -13.36
CA GLY A 529 4.47 -6.13 -12.00
C GLY A 529 5.58 -5.28 -11.39
N LYS A 530 6.12 -4.30 -12.12
CA LYS A 530 7.25 -3.47 -11.66
C LYS A 530 6.80 -2.41 -10.67
N CYS A 531 7.60 -2.19 -9.64
CA CYS A 531 7.46 -1.03 -8.76
C CYS A 531 7.84 0.24 -9.54
N CYS A 532 6.89 1.15 -9.72
CA CYS A 532 7.06 2.42 -10.42
C CYS A 532 7.38 3.59 -9.47
N ARG A 533 6.90 3.53 -8.23
CA ARG A 533 7.13 4.56 -7.21
C ARG A 533 7.29 3.92 -5.84
N THR A 534 8.16 4.51 -5.04
CA THR A 534 8.30 4.21 -3.61
C THR A 534 8.24 5.52 -2.85
N TYR A 535 7.28 5.62 -1.94
CA TYR A 535 7.10 6.76 -1.05
C TYR A 535 7.44 6.37 0.38
N THR A 536 8.29 7.18 1.00
CA THR A 536 8.75 7.04 2.38
C THR A 536 8.38 8.30 3.15
N GLY A 537 8.11 8.15 4.45
CA GLY A 537 7.74 9.29 5.29
C GLY A 537 6.84 8.93 6.47
N HIS A 538 6.07 7.84 6.35
CA HIS A 538 5.28 7.34 7.47
C HIS A 538 6.20 6.83 8.58
N LYS A 539 5.77 7.04 9.83
CA LYS A 539 6.54 6.72 11.04
C LYS A 539 6.04 5.46 11.76
N VAL A 540 4.90 4.92 11.32
CA VAL A 540 4.22 3.80 11.95
C VAL A 540 3.90 2.77 10.87
N GLY A 541 3.92 1.49 11.24
CA GLY A 541 3.76 0.37 10.31
C GLY A 541 2.32 0.17 9.80
N PHE A 542 1.30 0.75 10.44
CA PHE A 542 -0.06 0.64 9.94
C PHE A 542 -0.32 1.73 8.90
N ILE A 543 -0.29 1.35 7.62
CA ILE A 543 -0.60 2.25 6.50
C ILE A 543 -1.89 1.78 5.84
N SER A 544 -2.84 2.69 5.72
CA SER A 544 -4.01 2.55 4.85
C SER A 544 -3.81 3.36 3.57
N CYS A 545 -4.03 2.71 2.44
CA CYS A 545 -4.03 3.34 1.13
C CYS A 545 -5.47 3.52 0.68
N PHE A 546 -5.83 4.74 0.28
CA PHE A 546 -7.11 5.05 -0.34
C PHE A 546 -6.84 5.83 -1.62
N LEU A 547 -7.49 5.43 -2.70
CA LEU A 547 -7.46 6.12 -3.98
C LEU A 547 -8.91 6.44 -4.33
N THR A 548 -9.26 7.72 -4.23
CA THR A 548 -10.60 8.22 -4.57
C THR A 548 -10.58 8.79 -5.99
N ASN A 549 -11.72 8.65 -6.68
CA ASN A 549 -11.97 9.31 -7.97
C ASN A 549 -12.00 10.84 -7.86
#